data_AF-A0A943NRI9-F1
#
_entry.id   AF-A0A943NRI9-F1
#
_cell.length_a   1.000
_cell.length_b   1.000
_cell.length_c   1.000
_cell.angle_alpha   90.00
_cell.angle_beta   90.00
_cell.angle_gamma   90.00
#
_symmetry.space_group_name_H-M   'P 1'
#
loop_
_entity.id
_entity.type
_entity.pdbx_description
1 polymer ?
#
loop_
_entity_poly.entity_id
_entity_poly.type
_entity_poly.pdbx_seq_one_letter_code
_entity_poly.pdbx_strand_id
1 'polypeptide(L)'
;METVQAVAEELRWDLNPEETQSWAEDQILYAFKTGDQTSASVSCALVEGKRVLMVNCVAALLPDKPQFAWEDWKDAMTLAEKLYGGFSEGELYQTISEQNIPESEIPPAGLDTPTGQEALNWEVELPSGYGRARWSISAGTVEKNFPSPVIRDWRMIFSISLYESREAYESMGAVS
;
A
#
# COMPACT_ATOMS: atom_id res chain seq x y z
N MET A 1 16.03 -7.29 -10.58
CA MET A 1 16.35 -8.02 -9.34
C MET A 1 17.37 -7.26 -8.49
N GLU A 2 18.53 -6.89 -9.05
CA GLU A 2 19.60 -6.16 -8.32
C GLU A 2 19.15 -4.81 -7.72
N THR A 3 18.36 -4.02 -8.45
CA THR A 3 17.85 -2.72 -7.97
C THR A 3 16.88 -2.84 -6.79
N VAL A 4 16.01 -3.86 -6.76
CA VAL A 4 15.02 -4.03 -5.68
C VAL A 4 15.71 -4.44 -4.38
N GLN A 5 16.67 -5.36 -4.47
CA GLN A 5 17.44 -5.80 -3.32
C GLN A 5 18.29 -4.65 -2.75
N ALA A 6 18.98 -3.89 -3.61
CA ALA A 6 19.81 -2.77 -3.17
C ALA A 6 19.00 -1.68 -2.42
N VAL A 7 17.82 -1.33 -2.93
CA VAL A 7 16.95 -0.34 -2.28
C VAL A 7 16.37 -0.89 -0.96
N ALA A 8 15.98 -2.17 -0.92
CA ALA A 8 15.49 -2.80 0.31
C ALA A 8 16.57 -2.85 1.41
N GLU A 9 17.82 -3.17 1.05
CA GLU A 9 18.95 -3.17 1.99
C GLU A 9 19.22 -1.77 2.57
N GLU A 10 19.13 -0.72 1.76
CA GLU A 10 19.27 0.68 2.21
C GLU A 10 18.19 1.05 3.25
N LEU A 11 16.96 0.55 3.04
CA LEU A 11 15.82 0.76 3.93
C LEU A 11 15.77 -0.20 5.12
N ARG A 12 16.72 -1.15 5.21
CA ARG A 12 16.76 -2.23 6.22
C ARG A 12 15.51 -3.13 6.18
N TRP A 13 15.00 -3.39 4.99
CA TRP A 13 13.88 -4.30 4.76
C TRP A 13 14.41 -5.67 4.35
N ASP A 14 14.07 -6.70 5.13
CA ASP A 14 14.54 -8.06 4.85
C ASP A 14 13.67 -8.68 3.75
N LEU A 15 14.27 -8.95 2.60
CA LEU A 15 13.60 -9.67 1.51
C LEU A 15 13.28 -11.10 1.97
N ASN A 16 12.02 -11.51 1.82
CA ASN A 16 11.59 -12.88 2.03
C ASN A 16 11.58 -13.63 0.68
N PRO A 17 12.63 -14.43 0.37
CA PRO A 17 12.72 -15.12 -0.91
C PRO A 17 11.65 -16.23 -1.05
N GLU A 18 11.13 -16.78 0.05
CA GLU A 18 10.14 -17.86 0.02
C GLU A 18 8.75 -17.36 -0.40
N GLU A 19 8.42 -16.13 -0.06
CA GLU A 19 7.15 -15.47 -0.43
C GLU A 19 7.28 -14.56 -1.66
N THR A 20 8.50 -14.37 -2.16
CA THR A 20 8.74 -13.65 -3.41
C THR A 20 8.35 -14.54 -4.59
N GLN A 21 7.35 -14.11 -5.35
CA GLN A 21 6.75 -14.92 -6.42
C GLN A 21 6.67 -14.14 -7.73
N SER A 22 7.04 -14.78 -8.84
CA SER A 22 6.78 -14.26 -10.19
C SER A 22 5.45 -14.84 -10.66
N TRP A 23 4.43 -14.01 -10.81
CA TRP A 23 3.07 -14.44 -11.15
C TRP A 23 2.81 -14.47 -12.66
N ALA A 24 3.54 -13.63 -13.43
CA ALA A 24 3.49 -13.57 -14.89
C ALA A 24 4.82 -13.04 -15.45
N GLU A 25 4.99 -13.09 -16.78
CA GLU A 25 6.05 -12.34 -17.46
C GLU A 25 5.90 -10.85 -17.08
N ASP A 26 6.98 -10.25 -16.61
CA ASP A 26 7.04 -8.87 -16.10
C ASP A 26 6.28 -8.56 -14.80
N GLN A 27 5.71 -9.54 -14.09
CA GLN A 27 5.09 -9.32 -12.77
C GLN A 27 5.82 -10.07 -11.65
N ILE A 28 6.59 -9.33 -10.85
CA ILE A 28 7.31 -9.88 -9.68
C ILE A 28 6.72 -9.29 -8.41
N LEU A 29 6.24 -10.15 -7.51
CA LEU A 29 5.84 -9.80 -6.15
C LEU A 29 7.04 -10.04 -5.23
N TYR A 30 7.68 -8.97 -4.75
CA TYR A 30 8.71 -9.06 -3.72
C TYR A 30 8.06 -8.97 -2.36
N ALA A 31 8.29 -9.92 -1.45
CA ALA A 31 7.79 -9.85 -0.08
C ALA A 31 8.91 -9.41 0.87
N PHE A 32 8.61 -8.52 1.81
CA PHE A 32 9.56 -7.99 2.79
C PHE A 32 9.01 -8.17 4.20
N LYS A 33 9.91 -8.41 5.17
CA LYS A 33 9.60 -8.26 6.60
C LYS A 33 10.22 -6.95 7.09
N THR A 34 9.40 -6.09 7.67
CA THR A 34 9.85 -4.79 8.23
C THR A 34 9.74 -4.75 9.76
N GLY A 35 9.50 -5.92 10.36
CA GLY A 35 9.33 -6.16 11.79
C GLY A 35 8.56 -7.46 12.03
N ASP A 36 8.13 -7.71 13.26
CA ASP A 36 7.47 -8.97 13.65
C ASP A 36 6.06 -9.14 13.07
N GLN A 37 5.37 -8.03 12.78
CA GLN A 37 3.95 -8.02 12.40
C GLN A 37 3.64 -7.29 11.09
N THR A 38 4.66 -6.73 10.44
CA THR A 38 4.50 -5.95 9.20
C THR A 38 5.21 -6.65 8.06
N SER A 39 4.45 -6.95 7.02
CA SER A 39 4.97 -7.37 5.73
C SER A 39 4.74 -6.31 4.68
N ALA A 40 5.67 -6.16 3.74
CA ALA A 40 5.45 -5.35 2.56
C ALA A 40 5.54 -6.22 1.32
N SER A 41 4.84 -5.82 0.26
CA SER A 41 4.99 -6.42 -1.04
C SER A 41 5.08 -5.37 -2.13
N VAL A 42 5.92 -5.62 -3.13
CA VAL A 42 6.08 -4.74 -4.29
C VAL A 42 5.77 -5.54 -5.54
N SER A 43 4.93 -4.98 -6.40
CA SER A 43 4.68 -5.46 -7.75
C SER A 43 5.08 -4.39 -8.75
N CYS A 44 5.95 -4.74 -9.69
CA CYS A 44 6.20 -3.96 -10.90
C CYS A 44 5.63 -4.75 -12.07
N ALA A 45 4.95 -4.08 -13.00
CA ALA A 45 4.38 -4.70 -14.18
C ALA A 45 4.36 -3.76 -15.40
N LEU A 46 4.32 -4.34 -16.59
CA LEU A 46 3.97 -3.67 -17.84
C LEU A 46 2.59 -4.15 -18.28
N VAL A 47 1.58 -3.31 -18.16
CA VAL A 47 0.20 -3.63 -18.55
C VAL A 47 -0.11 -2.86 -19.82
N GLU A 48 -0.34 -3.58 -20.93
CA GLU A 48 -0.54 -3.00 -22.26
C GLU A 48 0.58 -2.03 -22.69
N GLY A 49 1.82 -2.32 -22.28
CA GLY A 49 2.99 -1.48 -22.54
C GLY A 49 3.15 -0.28 -21.62
N LYS A 50 2.23 -0.07 -20.66
CA LYS A 50 2.30 1.01 -19.66
C LYS A 50 2.85 0.48 -18.35
N ARG A 51 3.85 1.17 -17.78
CA ARG A 51 4.45 0.82 -16.50
C ARG A 51 3.50 1.06 -15.33
N VAL A 52 3.41 0.06 -14.45
CA VAL A 52 2.69 0.14 -13.18
C VAL A 52 3.61 -0.36 -12.07
N LEU A 53 3.60 0.35 -10.95
CA LEU A 53 4.20 -0.10 -9.71
C LEU A 53 3.17 -0.04 -8.59
N MET A 54 3.11 -1.06 -7.76
CA MET A 54 2.27 -1.10 -6.56
C MET A 54 3.10 -1.60 -5.38
N VAL A 55 3.08 -0.85 -4.28
CA VAL A 55 3.61 -1.29 -2.98
C VAL A 55 2.44 -1.46 -2.04
N ASN A 56 2.38 -2.59 -1.33
CA ASN A 56 1.41 -2.86 -0.29
C ASN A 56 2.12 -3.20 1.01
N CYS A 57 1.87 -2.44 2.07
CA CYS A 57 2.31 -2.76 3.41
C CYS A 57 1.10 -3.26 4.21
N VAL A 58 1.26 -4.39 4.88
CA VAL A 58 0.23 -5.03 5.70
C VAL A 58 0.79 -5.23 7.09
N ALA A 59 0.08 -4.70 8.09
CA ALA A 59 0.31 -5.03 9.49
C ALA A 59 -0.92 -5.74 10.05
N ALA A 60 -0.72 -6.77 10.85
CA ALA A 60 -1.80 -7.57 11.44
C ALA A 60 -1.54 -7.83 12.93
N LEU A 61 -2.59 -8.25 13.65
CA LEU A 61 -2.52 -8.54 15.09
C LEU A 61 -2.14 -7.31 15.94
N LEU A 62 -2.51 -6.11 15.48
CA LEU A 62 -2.24 -4.86 16.17
C LEU A 62 -3.17 -4.73 17.39
N PRO A 63 -2.66 -4.48 18.61
CA PRO A 63 -3.47 -4.47 19.82
C PRO A 63 -4.42 -3.27 19.87
N ASP A 64 -3.99 -2.13 19.33
CA ASP A 64 -4.73 -0.87 19.35
C ASP A 64 -5.21 -0.48 17.96
N LYS A 65 -6.28 0.31 17.90
CA LYS A 65 -6.81 0.84 16.64
C LYS A 65 -5.75 1.74 15.98
N PRO A 66 -5.24 1.40 14.79
CA PRO A 66 -4.20 2.18 14.15
C PRO A 66 -4.71 3.58 13.81
N GLN A 67 -3.83 4.58 13.95
CA GLN A 67 -4.07 5.94 13.49
C GLN A 67 -3.17 6.21 12.31
N PHE A 68 -3.66 6.99 11.34
CA PHE A 68 -2.85 7.36 10.20
C PHE A 68 -1.89 8.49 10.55
N ALA A 69 -0.61 8.29 10.24
CA ALA A 69 0.40 9.33 10.18
C ALA A 69 1.22 9.14 8.90
N TRP A 70 1.62 10.25 8.25
CA TRP A 70 2.38 10.16 7.01
C TRP A 70 3.78 9.55 7.23
N GLU A 71 4.38 9.88 8.36
CA GLU A 71 5.74 9.51 8.73
C GLU A 71 5.94 7.98 8.74
N ASP A 72 4.90 7.23 9.09
CA ASP A 72 4.92 5.76 9.12
C ASP A 72 5.10 5.13 7.72
N TRP A 73 4.81 5.89 6.66
CA TRP A 73 4.78 5.40 5.27
C TRP A 73 5.91 5.95 4.41
N LYS A 74 6.79 6.77 4.99
CA LYS A 74 7.87 7.43 4.25
C LYS A 74 8.79 6.42 3.55
N ASP A 75 9.22 5.37 4.25
CA ASP A 75 10.10 4.36 3.67
C ASP A 75 9.42 3.58 2.53
N ALA A 76 8.13 3.27 2.67
CA ALA A 76 7.36 2.60 1.61
C ALA A 76 7.23 3.47 0.36
N MET A 77 7.03 4.78 0.53
CA MET A 77 7.02 5.72 -0.59
C MET A 77 8.40 5.92 -1.20
N THR A 78 9.47 5.98 -0.39
CA THR A 78 10.84 6.04 -0.90
C THR A 78 11.20 4.80 -1.73
N LEU A 79 10.75 3.61 -1.31
CA LEU A 79 10.87 2.39 -2.09
C LEU A 79 10.14 2.52 -3.44
N ALA A 80 8.88 2.96 -3.42
CA ALA A 80 8.08 3.16 -4.64
C ALA A 80 8.74 4.17 -5.60
N GLU A 81 9.21 5.30 -5.06
CA GLU A 81 9.88 6.38 -5.79
C GLU A 81 11.14 5.88 -6.50
N LYS A 82 12.03 5.21 -5.77
CA LYS A 82 13.29 4.66 -6.31
C LYS A 82 13.06 3.59 -7.36
N LEU A 83 12.05 2.74 -7.17
CA LEU A 83 11.75 1.65 -8.09
C LEU A 83 11.02 2.09 -9.36
N TYR A 84 10.12 3.08 -9.25
CA TYR A 84 9.43 3.62 -10.42
C TYR A 84 10.38 4.52 -11.24
N GLY A 85 11.19 5.33 -10.55
CA GLY A 85 12.09 6.31 -11.16
C GLY A 85 11.35 7.49 -11.80
N GLY A 86 12.13 8.50 -12.22
CA GLY A 86 11.59 9.74 -12.79
C GLY A 86 11.21 10.80 -11.75
N PHE A 87 11.39 10.53 -10.47
CA PHE A 87 11.17 11.50 -9.39
C PHE A 87 12.48 12.09 -8.88
N SER A 88 12.40 13.30 -8.36
CA SER A 88 13.45 13.82 -7.47
C SER A 88 13.39 13.14 -6.10
N GLU A 89 14.50 13.10 -5.37
CA GLU A 89 14.56 12.44 -4.06
C GLU A 89 13.52 13.05 -3.08
N GLY A 90 12.62 12.21 -2.59
CA GLY A 90 11.56 12.57 -1.65
C GLY A 90 10.37 13.31 -2.25
N GLU A 91 10.35 13.53 -3.56
CA GLU A 91 9.28 14.25 -4.26
C GLU A 91 7.93 13.54 -4.10
N LEU A 92 7.89 12.20 -4.16
CA LEU A 92 6.65 11.45 -4.05
C LEU A 92 6.02 11.63 -2.66
N TYR A 93 6.83 11.47 -1.62
CA TYR A 93 6.38 11.64 -0.24
C TYR A 93 5.90 13.07 0.02
N GLN A 94 6.69 14.08 -0.38
CA GLN A 94 6.32 15.49 -0.18
C GLN A 94 5.01 15.82 -0.88
N THR A 95 4.89 15.47 -2.16
CA THR A 95 3.71 15.80 -2.97
C THR A 95 2.43 15.15 -2.43
N ILE A 96 2.50 13.91 -1.94
CA ILE A 96 1.33 13.24 -1.38
C ILE A 96 1.03 13.75 0.04
N SER A 97 2.04 13.90 0.89
CA SER A 97 1.85 14.29 2.30
C SER A 97 1.41 15.74 2.51
N GLU A 98 1.65 16.62 1.53
CA GLU A 98 1.14 18.00 1.53
C GLU A 98 -0.38 18.09 1.30
N GLN A 99 -1.02 17.01 0.82
CA GLN A 99 -2.46 16.96 0.70
C GLN A 99 -3.13 16.85 2.07
N ASN A 100 -4.33 17.41 2.20
CA ASN A 100 -5.14 17.23 3.40
C ASN A 100 -5.47 15.75 3.60
N ILE A 101 -5.57 15.34 4.87
CA ILE A 101 -6.12 14.01 5.21
C ILE A 101 -7.61 14.02 4.83
N PRO A 102 -8.08 13.15 3.92
CA PRO A 102 -9.46 13.11 3.49
C PRO A 102 -10.36 12.61 4.62
N GLU A 103 -11.66 12.79 4.45
CA GLU A 103 -12.63 12.14 5.32
C GLU A 103 -12.55 10.61 5.18
N SER A 104 -12.73 9.90 6.29
CA SER A 104 -12.70 8.44 6.28
C SER A 104 -13.90 7.86 5.54
N GLU A 105 -13.63 7.01 4.56
CA GLU A 105 -14.63 6.18 3.91
C GLU A 105 -14.97 5.00 4.83
N ILE A 106 -16.22 4.98 5.31
CA ILE A 106 -16.76 3.91 6.16
C ILE A 106 -17.83 3.17 5.37
N PRO A 107 -17.59 1.92 4.95
CA PRO A 107 -18.61 1.15 4.26
C PRO A 107 -19.81 0.87 5.17
N PRO A 108 -21.03 0.77 4.62
CA PRO A 108 -22.21 0.43 5.40
C PRO A 108 -22.03 -0.96 6.03
N ALA A 109 -22.52 -1.12 7.26
CA ALA A 109 -22.46 -2.40 7.94
C ALA A 109 -23.23 -3.48 7.15
N GLY A 110 -22.54 -4.57 6.84
CA GLY A 110 -23.07 -5.71 6.10
C GLY A 110 -22.45 -7.02 6.57
N LEU A 111 -23.00 -8.15 6.11
CA LEU A 111 -22.47 -9.48 6.44
C LEU A 111 -21.04 -9.69 5.94
N ASP A 112 -20.71 -9.08 4.79
CA ASP A 112 -19.41 -9.19 4.12
C ASP A 112 -18.48 -8.01 4.42
N THR A 113 -18.91 -7.06 5.25
CA THR A 113 -18.11 -5.89 5.61
C THR A 113 -17.34 -6.16 6.89
N PRO A 114 -16.00 -6.18 6.85
CA PRO A 114 -15.17 -6.27 8.04
C PRO A 114 -15.58 -5.27 9.11
N THR A 115 -15.67 -5.72 10.36
CA THR A 115 -16.01 -4.86 11.50
C THR A 115 -14.97 -3.75 11.65
N GLY A 116 -15.42 -2.51 11.86
CA GLY A 116 -14.54 -1.37 12.05
C GLY A 116 -13.74 -0.97 10.81
N GLN A 117 -14.20 -1.33 9.62
CA GLN A 117 -13.50 -0.96 8.39
C GLN A 117 -13.53 0.56 8.16
N GLU A 118 -12.36 1.14 7.90
CA GLU A 118 -12.18 2.54 7.55
C GLU A 118 -11.09 2.65 6.47
N ALA A 119 -11.23 3.60 5.55
CA ALA A 119 -10.24 3.86 4.52
C ALA A 119 -10.03 5.35 4.28
N LEU A 120 -8.82 5.69 3.86
CA LEU A 120 -8.40 7.00 3.37
C LEU A 120 -7.81 6.80 1.98
N ASN A 121 -8.19 7.65 1.01
CA ASN A 121 -7.72 7.56 -0.36
C ASN A 121 -7.18 8.91 -0.82
N TRP A 122 -6.00 8.88 -1.45
CA TRP A 122 -5.38 10.03 -2.08
C TRP A 122 -5.10 9.71 -3.54
N GLU A 123 -5.29 10.70 -4.40
CA GLU A 123 -5.00 10.65 -5.83
C GLU A 123 -4.27 11.92 -6.21
N VAL A 124 -3.18 11.80 -6.97
CA VAL A 124 -2.35 12.94 -7.32
C VAL A 124 -1.76 12.84 -8.71
N GLU A 125 -1.82 13.96 -9.44
CA GLU A 125 -1.05 14.13 -10.67
C GLU A 125 0.39 14.46 -10.30
N LEU A 126 1.34 13.71 -10.85
CA LEU A 126 2.76 13.84 -10.61
C LEU A 126 3.46 14.26 -11.91
N PRO A 127 4.60 14.95 -11.84
CA PRO A 127 5.38 15.27 -13.05
C PRO A 127 5.72 14.03 -13.91
N SER A 128 5.91 12.89 -13.25
CA SER A 128 6.29 11.61 -13.87
C SER A 128 5.13 10.62 -13.99
N GLY A 129 3.89 11.07 -13.80
CA GLY A 129 2.70 10.27 -14.04
C GLY A 129 1.58 10.53 -13.05
N TYR A 130 1.00 9.48 -12.49
CA TYR A 130 -0.14 9.54 -11.59
C TYR A 130 0.05 8.59 -10.41
N GLY A 131 -0.25 9.09 -9.20
CA GLY A 131 -0.08 8.36 -7.96
C GLY A 131 -1.40 8.19 -7.21
N ARG A 132 -1.59 7.01 -6.61
CA ARG A 132 -2.72 6.71 -5.73
C ARG A 132 -2.24 6.08 -4.45
N ALA A 133 -2.51 6.72 -3.32
CA ALA A 133 -2.26 6.15 -2.00
C ALA A 133 -3.59 5.73 -1.37
N ARG A 134 -3.59 4.60 -0.66
CA ARG A 134 -4.74 4.14 0.11
C ARG A 134 -4.25 3.61 1.44
N TRP A 135 -4.83 4.11 2.52
CA TRP A 135 -4.67 3.53 3.84
C TRP A 135 -6.01 2.94 4.27
N SER A 136 -6.00 1.78 4.92
CA SER A 136 -7.22 1.19 5.45
C SER A 136 -6.95 0.35 6.68
N ILE A 137 -7.95 0.28 7.55
CA ILE A 137 -7.95 -0.58 8.72
C ILE A 137 -9.22 -1.43 8.75
N SER A 138 -9.14 -2.56 9.44
CA SER A 138 -10.31 -3.35 9.84
C SER A 138 -9.97 -4.18 11.07
N ALA A 139 -10.98 -4.68 11.78
CA ALA A 139 -10.76 -5.69 12.79
C ALA A 139 -10.11 -6.94 12.16
N GLY A 140 -9.11 -7.52 12.85
CA GLY A 140 -8.57 -8.84 12.50
C GLY A 140 -9.41 -9.91 13.18
N THR A 141 -9.28 -10.06 14.49
CA THR A 141 -10.13 -10.96 15.29
C THR A 141 -11.28 -10.23 15.97
N VAL A 142 -12.50 -10.73 15.77
CA VAL A 142 -13.72 -10.21 16.39
C VAL A 142 -14.37 -11.28 17.25
N GLU A 143 -14.55 -10.98 18.53
CA GLU A 143 -15.40 -11.78 19.41
C GLU A 143 -16.84 -11.29 19.37
N LYS A 144 -17.77 -12.21 19.06
CA LYS A 144 -19.21 -11.92 19.04
C LYS A 144 -19.77 -11.97 20.45
N ASN A 145 -19.62 -10.87 21.19
CA ASN A 145 -20.21 -10.68 22.51
C ASN A 145 -21.50 -9.85 22.43
N PHE A 146 -22.37 -9.97 23.44
CA PHE A 146 -23.56 -9.12 23.61
C PHE A 146 -23.25 -8.04 24.66
N PRO A 147 -23.62 -6.75 24.46
CA PRO A 147 -24.48 -6.21 23.40
C PRO A 147 -23.75 -5.83 22.10
N SER A 148 -22.42 -5.85 22.07
CA SER A 148 -21.62 -5.46 20.90
C SER A 148 -20.40 -6.37 20.72
N PRO A 149 -19.97 -6.60 19.46
CA PRO A 149 -18.72 -7.30 19.20
C PRO A 149 -17.55 -6.59 19.87
N VAL A 150 -16.56 -7.37 20.29
CA VAL A 150 -15.29 -6.87 20.84
C VAL A 150 -14.20 -7.16 19.83
N ILE A 151 -13.53 -6.11 19.38
CA ILE A 151 -12.34 -6.22 18.52
C ILE A 151 -11.17 -6.57 19.41
N ARG A 152 -10.47 -7.67 19.10
CA ARG A 152 -9.28 -8.12 19.84
C ARG A 152 -8.00 -7.56 19.28
N ASP A 153 -7.95 -7.42 17.97
CA ASP A 153 -6.83 -6.91 17.24
C ASP A 153 -7.28 -6.26 15.94
N TRP A 154 -6.39 -5.46 15.38
CA TRP A 154 -6.58 -4.71 14.16
C TRP A 154 -5.61 -5.17 13.07
N ARG A 155 -6.07 -4.98 11.84
CA ARG A 155 -5.28 -5.07 10.63
C ARG A 155 -5.21 -3.69 9.98
N MET A 156 -4.05 -3.37 9.42
CA MET A 156 -3.78 -2.16 8.68
C MET A 156 -3.19 -2.51 7.32
N ILE A 157 -3.61 -1.81 6.29
CA ILE A 157 -3.07 -1.92 4.94
C ILE A 157 -2.79 -0.51 4.43
N PHE A 158 -1.57 -0.28 3.97
CA PHE A 158 -1.21 0.88 3.18
C PHE A 158 -0.79 0.44 1.79
N SER A 159 -1.30 1.10 0.77
CA SER A 159 -0.99 0.83 -0.63
C SER A 159 -0.60 2.13 -1.32
N ILE A 160 0.47 2.10 -2.10
CA ILE A 160 0.83 3.18 -3.04
C ILE A 160 0.98 2.56 -4.43
N SER A 161 0.25 3.12 -5.39
CA SER A 161 0.27 2.71 -6.80
C SER A 161 0.70 3.87 -7.67
N LEU A 162 1.58 3.61 -8.63
CA LEU A 162 2.12 4.58 -9.58
C LEU A 162 1.85 4.12 -11.01
N TYR A 163 1.40 5.04 -11.83
CA TYR A 163 0.99 4.85 -13.22
C TYR A 163 1.62 5.93 -14.10
N GLU A 164 1.81 5.65 -15.39
CA GLU A 164 2.37 6.64 -16.32
C GLU A 164 1.47 7.87 -16.52
N SER A 165 0.17 7.72 -16.30
CA SER A 165 -0.81 8.81 -16.33
C SER A 165 -2.12 8.39 -15.68
N ARG A 166 -2.99 9.36 -15.41
CA ARG A 166 -4.37 9.09 -14.96
C ARG A 166 -5.16 8.26 -15.97
N GLU A 167 -4.99 8.51 -17.26
CA GLU A 167 -5.63 7.72 -18.32
C GLU A 167 -5.16 6.26 -18.30
N ALA A 168 -3.87 6.00 -18.00
CA ALA A 168 -3.36 4.64 -17.82
C ALA A 168 -4.10 3.93 -16.68
N TYR A 169 -4.25 4.59 -15.53
CA TYR A 169 -5.00 4.07 -14.39
C TYR A 169 -6.48 3.78 -14.76
N GLU A 170 -7.18 4.74 -15.34
CA GLU A 170 -8.60 4.62 -15.67
C GLU A 170 -8.84 3.51 -16.73
N SER A 171 -7.93 3.37 -17.70
CA SER A 171 -8.00 2.31 -18.71
C SER A 171 -7.87 0.91 -18.10
N MET A 172 -7.14 0.75 -16.99
CA MET A 172 -7.00 -0.53 -16.28
C MET A 172 -8.21 -0.84 -15.40
N GLY A 173 -8.85 0.18 -14.82
CA GLY A 173 -10.09 0.01 -14.05
C GLY A 173 -11.27 -0.45 -14.91
N ALA A 174 -11.31 -0.06 -16.18
CA ALA A 174 -12.36 -0.44 -17.13
C ALA A 174 -12.28 -1.92 -17.61
N VAL A 175 -11.25 -2.67 -17.21
CA VAL A 175 -11.05 -4.09 -17.54
C VAL A 175 -11.57 -5.02 -16.42
N SER A 176 -12.18 -4.47 -15.36
CA SER A 176 -12.68 -5.21 -14.19
C SER A 176 -14.09 -5.78 -14.38
#